data_AF-A0A1R1DZL0-F1
#
_entry.id   AF-A0A1R1DZL0-F1
#
_cell.length_a   1.000
_cell.length_b   1.000
_cell.length_c   1.000
_cell.angle_alpha   90.00
_cell.angle_beta   90.00
_cell.angle_gamma   90.00
#
_symmetry.space_group_name_H-M   'P 1'
#
loop_
_entity.id
_entity.type
_entity.pdbx_description
1 polymer ?
#
loop_
_entity_poly.entity_id
_entity_poly.type
_entity_poly.pdbx_seq_one_letter_code
_entity_poly.pdbx_strand_id
1 'polypeptide(L)' 'MESTTEADRISALTRHIGGDWGEVDEVDKRSNDQALADGFRILSAYTSANGMKFWIITEHDRSATTLLLPEEY' A
#
# COMPACT_ATOMS: atom_id res chain seq x y z
N MET A 1 -5.26 -16.00 14.48
CA MET A 1 -5.62 -15.31 13.24
C MET A 1 -4.60 -14.20 13.11
N GLU A 2 -3.72 -14.31 12.11
CA GLU A 2 -2.70 -13.30 11.90
C GLU A 2 -3.38 -12.05 11.37
N SER A 3 -3.31 -10.95 12.10
CA SER A 3 -3.98 -9.70 11.75
C SER A 3 -3.04 -8.52 11.92
N THR A 4 -3.26 -7.49 11.12
CA THR A 4 -2.63 -6.18 11.32
C THR A 4 -3.26 -5.49 12.52
N THR A 5 -2.47 -4.74 13.28
CA THR A 5 -3.00 -3.83 14.30
C THR A 5 -3.48 -2.52 13.67
N GLU A 6 -4.29 -1.75 14.37
CA GLU A 6 -4.67 -0.41 13.90
C GLU A 6 -3.44 0.51 13.70
N ALA A 7 -2.45 0.41 14.59
CA ALA A 7 -1.21 1.17 14.48
C ALA A 7 -0.43 0.82 13.20
N ASP A 8 -0.35 -0.47 12.84
CA ASP A 8 0.27 -0.90 11.58
C ASP A 8 -0.45 -0.27 10.38
N ARG A 9 -1.80 -0.33 10.38
CA ARG A 9 -2.63 0.19 9.29
C ARG A 9 -2.49 1.71 9.13
N ILE A 10 -2.55 2.45 10.23
CA ILE A 10 -2.40 3.92 10.22
C ILE A 10 -1.00 4.32 9.76
N SER A 11 0.04 3.63 10.25
CA SER A 11 1.43 3.90 9.84
C SER A 11 1.62 3.67 8.35
N ALA A 12 1.17 2.51 7.84
CA ALA A 12 1.25 2.18 6.42
C ALA A 12 0.47 3.16 5.54
N LEU A 13 -0.74 3.56 5.94
CA LEU A 13 -1.52 4.55 5.19
C LEU A 13 -0.84 5.92 5.16
N THR A 14 -0.24 6.35 6.29
CA THR A 14 0.52 7.61 6.35
C THR A 14 1.71 7.59 5.41
N ARG A 15 2.43 6.45 5.34
CA ARG A 15 3.56 6.24 4.43
C ARG A 15 3.10 6.26 2.96
N HIS A 16 2.02 5.55 2.64
CA HIS A 16 1.42 5.53 1.30
C HIS A 16 1.03 6.93 0.83
N ILE A 17 0.35 7.72 1.66
CA ILE A 17 -0.01 9.11 1.34
C ILE A 17 1.24 9.98 1.13
N GLY A 18 2.32 9.71 1.87
CA GLY A 18 3.59 10.41 1.77
C GLY A 18 4.48 10.01 0.59
N GLY A 19 4.04 9.07 -0.27
CA GLY A 19 4.85 8.58 -1.37
C GLY A 19 5.88 7.52 -0.98
N ASP A 20 5.83 7.00 0.25
CA ASP A 20 6.63 5.85 0.66
C ASP A 20 5.87 4.57 0.31
N TRP A 21 6.22 3.98 -0.83
CA TRP A 21 5.58 2.79 -1.38
C TRP A 21 5.98 1.48 -0.67
N GLY A 22 6.84 1.56 0.34
CA GLY A 22 7.26 0.45 1.18
C GLY A 22 8.10 -0.59 0.42
N GLU A 23 7.69 -1.84 0.53
CA GLU A 23 8.43 -3.05 0.15
C GLU A 23 8.13 -3.55 -1.27
N VAL A 24 7.56 -2.70 -2.12
CA VAL A 24 7.51 -2.97 -3.57
C VAL A 24 8.88 -2.72 -4.20
N ASP A 25 9.14 -3.30 -5.38
CA ASP A 25 10.42 -3.13 -6.04
C ASP A 25 10.59 -1.73 -6.66
N GLU A 26 11.81 -1.37 -7.06
CA GLU A 26 12.10 -0.04 -7.62
C GLU A 26 11.41 0.24 -8.98
N VAL A 27 10.96 -0.79 -9.70
CA VAL A 27 10.17 -0.61 -10.92
C VAL A 27 8.74 -0.20 -10.55
N ASP A 28 8.15 -0.88 -9.57
CA ASP A 28 6.82 -0.58 -9.05
C ASP A 28 6.79 0.79 -8.35
N LYS A 29 7.84 1.16 -7.61
CA LYS A 29 7.95 2.50 -7.00
C LYS A 29 7.88 3.61 -8.05
N ARG A 30 8.67 3.48 -9.12
CA ARG A 30 8.65 4.44 -10.24
C ARG A 30 7.31 4.44 -10.96
N SER A 31 6.67 3.28 -11.08
CA SER A 31 5.33 3.16 -11.67
C SER A 31 4.28 3.87 -10.83
N ASN A 32 4.34 3.78 -9.49
CA ASN A 32 3.49 4.55 -8.59
C ASN A 32 3.72 6.05 -8.72
N ASP A 33 4.98 6.50 -8.78
CA ASP A 33 5.29 7.91 -8.97
C ASP A 33 4.71 8.45 -10.27
N GLN A 34 4.81 7.68 -11.36
CA GLN A 34 4.20 8.02 -12.64
C GLN A 34 2.65 7.98 -12.57
N ALA A 35 2.09 7.02 -11.85
CA ALA A 35 0.65 6.87 -11.65
C ALA A 35 0.02 8.08 -10.96
N LEU A 36 0.79 8.84 -10.16
CA LEU A 36 0.32 10.11 -9.58
C LEU A 36 0.00 11.16 -10.66
N ALA A 37 0.76 11.20 -11.75
CA ALA A 37 0.54 12.13 -12.86
C ALA A 37 -0.47 11.60 -13.88
N ASP A 38 -0.40 10.29 -14.19
CA ASP A 38 -1.14 9.70 -15.31
C ASP A 38 -2.49 9.12 -14.90
N GLY A 39 -2.79 9.07 -13.60
CA GLY A 39 -4.08 8.57 -13.09
C GLY A 39 -4.21 7.06 -13.15
N PHE A 40 -3.12 6.31 -12.91
CA PHE A 40 -3.17 4.85 -12.75
C PHE A 40 -3.34 4.44 -11.28
N ARG A 41 -3.65 3.16 -11.02
CA ARG A 41 -3.70 2.63 -9.64
C ARG A 41 -2.33 2.76 -8.97
N ILE A 42 -2.34 2.90 -7.65
CA ILE A 42 -1.12 2.94 -6.82
C ILE A 42 -1.13 1.72 -5.91
N LEU A 43 0.00 1.03 -5.81
CA LEU A 43 0.17 -0.16 -4.98
C LEU A 43 1.34 0.01 -4.03
N SER A 44 1.13 -0.15 -2.74
CA SER A 44 2.20 -0.21 -1.74
C SER A 44 2.14 -1.50 -0.95
N ALA A 45 3.28 -1.94 -0.44
CA ALA A 45 3.39 -3.15 0.36
C ALA A 45 4.14 -2.85 1.66
N TYR A 46 3.67 -3.41 2.76
CA TYR A 46 4.30 -3.24 4.07
C TYR A 46 4.24 -4.54 4.86
N THR A 47 5.14 -4.65 5.83
CA THR A 47 5.12 -5.71 6.83
C THR A 47 4.79 -5.10 8.19
N SER A 48 3.79 -5.63 8.87
CA SER A 48 3.39 -5.21 10.21
C SER A 48 4.44 -5.59 11.26
N ALA A 49 4.30 -5.06 12.47
CA ALA A 49 5.20 -5.40 13.58
C ALA A 49 5.23 -6.90 13.95
N ASN A 50 4.18 -7.66 13.62
CA ASN A 50 4.11 -9.11 13.83
C ASN A 50 4.55 -9.94 12.61
N GLY A 51 5.08 -9.31 11.55
CA GLY A 51 5.59 -10.00 10.36
C GLY A 51 4.54 -10.32 9.31
N MET A 52 3.28 -9.88 9.48
CA MET A 52 2.24 -10.04 8.47
C MET A 52 2.44 -9.04 7.33
N LYS A 53 2.61 -9.54 6.11
CA LYS A 53 2.65 -8.71 4.91
C LYS A 53 1.24 -8.25 4.54
N PHE A 54 1.08 -7.02 4.09
CA PHE A 54 -0.18 -6.52 3.56
C PHE A 54 0.06 -5.44 2.51
N TRP A 55 -0.98 -5.12 1.75
CA TRP A 55 -0.93 -4.12 0.69
C TRP A 55 -1.90 -2.98 0.95
N ILE A 56 -1.56 -1.80 0.44
CA ILE A 56 -2.48 -0.68 0.30
C ILE A 56 -2.61 -0.37 -1.19
N ILE A 57 -3.84 -0.39 -1.69
CA ILE A 57 -4.18 -0.13 -3.08
C ILE A 57 -5.07 1.10 -3.14
N THR A 58 -4.66 2.11 -3.89
CA THR A 58 -5.52 3.23 -4.25
C THR A 58 -5.93 3.09 -5.71
N GLU A 59 -7.23 3.09 -5.96
CA GLU A 59 -7.79 2.93 -7.30
C GLU A 59 -7.37 4.06 -8.24
N HIS A 60 -7.38 3.78 -9.54
CA HIS A 60 -6.92 4.72 -10.58
C HIS A 60 -7.67 6.07 -10.56
N ASP A 61 -8.96 6.05 -10.24
CA ASP A 61 -9.82 7.21 -10.08
C ASP A 61 -9.79 7.82 -8.66
N ARG A 62 -8.94 7.28 -7.77
CA ARG A 62 -8.81 7.67 -6.36
C ARG A 62 -10.11 7.56 -5.56
N SER A 63 -11.09 6.79 -6.04
CA SER A 63 -12.40 6.63 -5.38
C SER A 63 -12.33 5.83 -4.09
N ALA A 64 -11.34 4.93 -3.98
CA ALA A 64 -11.15 4.08 -2.83
C ALA A 64 -9.66 3.80 -2.57
N THR A 65 -9.35 3.62 -1.29
CA THR A 65 -8.07 3.06 -0.82
C THR A 65 -8.37 1.84 0.06
N THR A 66 -7.89 0.68 -0.38
CA THR A 66 -8.16 -0.61 0.25
C THR A 66 -6.88 -1.16 0.87
N LEU A 67 -6.98 -1.67 2.09
CA LEU A 67 -5.94 -2.50 2.68
C LEU A 67 -6.29 -3.96 2.44
N LEU A 68 -5.33 -4.75 1.95
CA LEU A 68 -5.50 -6.17 1.65
C LEU A 68 -4.47 -7.02 2.40
N LEU A 69 -4.93 -8.08 3.04
CA LEU A 69 -4.10 -9.15 3.60
C LEU A 69 -3.77 -10.21 2.53
N PRO A 70 -2.76 -11.08 2.75
CA PRO A 70 -2.37 -12.10 1.78
C PRO A 70 -3.47 -13.13 1.50
N GLU A 71 -4.33 -13.38 2.47
CA GLU A 71 -5.48 -14.29 2.33
C GLU A 71 -6.65 -13.65 1.56
N GLU A 72 -6.63 -12.33 1.36
CA GLU A 72 -7.67 -11.55 0.65
C GLU A 72 -7.28 -11.26 -0.80
N TYR A 73 -6.09 -11.71 -1.22
CA TYR A 73 -5.57 -11.60 -2.57
C TYR A 73 -5.93 -12.84 -3.41
#